data_AF-A0A1B7V2U0-F1
#
_entry.id   AF-A0A1B7V2U0-F1
#
_cell.length_a   1.000
_cell.length_b   1.000
_cell.length_c   1.000
_cell.angle_alpha   90.00
_cell.angle_beta   90.00
_cell.angle_gamma   90.00
#
_symmetry.space_group_name_H-M   'P 1'
#
loop_
_entity.id
_entity.type
_entity.pdbx_description
1 polymer ?
#
loop_
_entity_poly.entity_id
_entity_poly.type
_entity_poly.pdbx_seq_one_letter_code
_entity_poly.pdbx_strand_id
1 'polypeptide(L)'
;MGYIGSEDFDPFYTNGGDCDDDFTIYVAGEAYGNGGNDTLRAYAFYAKLDGGDGNDSIYSYSGLSELFGGWGNDYIQADGIENKIYGGGNEDTIRAYGGYNEVYGEDGYDNIVVWGAANRVDGGGHNDYIEAVAAGNW
;
A
#
# COMPACT_ATOMS: atom_id res chain seq x y z
N MET A 1 -27.88 -5.13 1.71
CA MET A 1 -27.54 -4.57 3.04
C MET A 1 -26.97 -5.70 3.89
N GLY A 2 -25.68 -5.98 3.74
CA GLY A 2 -24.96 -6.84 4.66
C GLY A 2 -24.62 -6.03 5.90
N TYR A 3 -24.99 -6.54 7.06
CA TYR A 3 -24.61 -5.98 8.35
C TYR A 3 -23.16 -6.37 8.60
N ILE A 4 -22.25 -5.39 8.68
CA ILE A 4 -20.91 -5.59 9.23
C ILE A 4 -21.07 -5.90 10.73
N GLY A 5 -20.66 -7.11 11.11
CA GLY A 5 -20.63 -7.57 12.49
C GLY A 5 -19.64 -6.74 13.30
N SER A 6 -20.09 -6.25 14.44
CA SER A 6 -19.38 -5.34 15.34
C SER A 6 -18.31 -6.03 16.20
N GLU A 7 -17.52 -6.94 15.66
CA GLU A 7 -16.66 -7.80 16.50
C GLU A 7 -15.20 -7.34 16.62
N ASP A 8 -14.63 -6.50 15.73
CA ASP A 8 -13.19 -6.13 15.83
C ASP A 8 -12.91 -4.67 15.41
N PHE A 9 -13.55 -3.70 16.06
CA PHE A 9 -13.08 -2.30 15.97
C PHE A 9 -11.98 -2.06 17.00
N ASP A 10 -10.83 -2.71 16.82
CA ASP A 10 -9.62 -2.26 17.46
C ASP A 10 -9.14 -1.02 16.68
N PRO A 11 -9.01 0.16 17.30
CA PRO A 11 -8.49 1.35 16.61
C PRO A 11 -7.06 1.15 16.06
N PHE A 12 -6.40 0.05 16.43
CA PHE A 12 -5.09 -0.38 15.96
C PHE A 12 -5.13 -1.60 15.03
N TYR A 13 -6.28 -2.25 14.79
CA TYR A 13 -6.42 -3.43 13.93
C TYR A 13 -7.83 -3.51 13.31
N THR A 14 -7.91 -3.53 11.97
CA THR A 14 -9.19 -3.64 11.23
C THR A 14 -9.12 -4.75 10.18
N ASN A 15 -10.19 -5.55 10.02
CA ASN A 15 -10.26 -6.67 9.07
C ASN A 15 -11.59 -6.62 8.28
N GLY A 16 -11.51 -6.66 6.94
CA GLY A 16 -12.63 -6.51 6.01
C GLY A 16 -13.44 -7.79 5.73
N GLY A 17 -12.76 -8.93 5.59
CA GLY A 17 -13.38 -10.16 5.11
C GLY A 17 -13.46 -10.17 3.57
N ASP A 18 -14.49 -10.80 2.99
CA ASP A 18 -14.57 -11.05 1.53
C ASP A 18 -15.30 -9.93 0.74
N CYS A 19 -15.52 -8.76 1.34
CA CYS A 19 -16.34 -7.69 0.76
C CYS A 19 -15.47 -6.52 0.29
N ASP A 20 -16.00 -5.66 -0.57
CA ASP A 20 -15.40 -4.33 -0.76
C ASP A 20 -15.58 -3.48 0.52
N ASP A 21 -14.49 -3.14 1.19
CA ASP A 21 -14.43 -2.41 2.46
C ASP A 21 -13.75 -1.04 2.33
N ASP A 22 -14.05 -0.13 3.27
CA ASP A 22 -13.42 1.19 3.37
C ASP A 22 -12.94 1.43 4.80
N PHE A 23 -11.61 1.46 5.00
CA PHE A 23 -10.97 1.64 6.29
C PHE A 23 -10.12 2.90 6.34
N THR A 24 -10.10 3.54 7.53
CA THR A 24 -9.22 4.67 7.81
C THR A 24 -8.62 4.59 9.21
N ILE A 25 -7.29 4.64 9.29
CA ILE A 25 -6.50 4.65 10.53
C ILE A 25 -5.97 6.07 10.79
N TYR A 26 -6.04 6.57 12.03
CA TYR A 26 -5.67 7.96 12.37
C TYR A 26 -4.49 8.14 13.34
N VAL A 27 -3.97 7.06 13.96
CA VAL A 27 -2.97 7.21 15.04
C VAL A 27 -1.77 6.33 14.78
N ALA A 28 -1.98 5.03 14.90
CA ALA A 28 -1.11 3.96 14.46
C ALA A 28 -1.98 2.72 14.34
N GLY A 29 -1.64 1.78 13.49
CA GLY A 29 -2.40 0.55 13.40
C GLY A 29 -2.22 -0.18 12.09
N GLU A 30 -2.99 -1.26 12.00
CA GLU A 30 -3.02 -2.17 10.88
C GLU A 30 -4.44 -2.25 10.30
N ALA A 31 -4.57 -2.30 8.98
CA ALA A 31 -5.83 -2.60 8.31
C ALA A 31 -5.60 -3.65 7.22
N TYR A 32 -6.51 -4.61 7.17
CA TYR A 32 -6.50 -5.75 6.25
C TYR A 32 -7.82 -5.77 5.50
N GLY A 33 -7.78 -5.57 4.17
CA GLY A 33 -8.94 -5.70 3.29
C GLY A 33 -9.40 -7.16 3.17
N ASN A 34 -8.43 -8.03 2.89
CA ASN A 34 -8.53 -9.48 2.66
C ASN A 34 -9.07 -9.84 1.29
N GLY A 35 -10.36 -9.70 1.01
CA GLY A 35 -10.93 -10.07 -0.28
C GLY A 35 -11.96 -9.05 -0.70
N GLY A 36 -11.98 -8.67 -1.97
CA GLY A 36 -12.81 -7.55 -2.43
C GLY A 36 -11.95 -6.43 -2.98
N ASN A 37 -12.55 -5.38 -3.50
CA ASN A 37 -11.82 -4.18 -3.94
C ASN A 37 -11.90 -3.14 -2.82
N ASP A 38 -10.90 -3.14 -1.97
CA ASP A 38 -10.86 -2.41 -0.73
C ASP A 38 -10.27 -1.02 -0.90
N THR A 39 -10.64 -0.11 0.00
CA THR A 39 -9.98 1.18 0.11
C THR A 39 -9.44 1.39 1.52
N LEU A 40 -8.10 1.41 1.64
CA LEU A 40 -7.40 1.52 2.90
C LEU A 40 -6.69 2.87 3.00
N ARG A 41 -6.92 3.60 4.09
CA ARG A 41 -6.31 4.92 4.33
C ARG A 41 -5.63 4.99 5.69
N ALA A 42 -4.46 5.63 5.76
CA ALA A 42 -3.79 5.92 7.02
C ALA A 42 -3.30 7.37 7.12
N TYR A 43 -3.56 7.99 8.26
CA TYR A 43 -3.08 9.30 8.68
C TYR A 43 -2.35 9.18 10.02
N ALA A 44 -1.39 8.26 10.09
CA ALA A 44 -0.79 7.79 11.34
C ALA A 44 0.69 8.19 11.47
N PHE A 45 1.29 7.94 12.64
CA PHE A 45 2.75 7.95 12.72
C PHE A 45 3.34 6.70 12.04
N TYR A 46 2.73 5.55 12.29
CA TYR A 46 3.07 4.25 11.71
C TYR A 46 1.80 3.57 11.21
N ALA A 47 1.82 3.02 9.99
CA ALA A 47 0.71 2.26 9.47
C ALA A 47 1.18 0.99 8.75
N LYS A 48 0.42 -0.08 8.92
CA LYS A 48 0.49 -1.27 8.07
C LYS A 48 -0.82 -1.44 7.33
N LEU A 49 -0.83 -1.42 6.01
CA LEU A 49 -2.04 -1.59 5.21
C LEU A 49 -1.84 -2.74 4.24
N ASP A 50 -2.78 -3.67 4.20
CA ASP A 50 -2.73 -4.88 3.40
C ASP A 50 -4.06 -5.04 2.66
N GLY A 51 -4.04 -4.89 1.33
CA GLY A 51 -5.21 -4.98 0.47
C GLY A 51 -5.77 -6.39 0.45
N GLY A 52 -4.97 -7.35 -0.01
CA GLY A 52 -5.32 -8.75 -0.07
C GLY A 52 -5.64 -9.18 -1.50
N ASP A 53 -6.72 -9.94 -1.70
CA ASP A 53 -7.20 -10.35 -3.01
C ASP A 53 -8.20 -9.32 -3.56
N GLY A 54 -7.92 -8.71 -4.70
CA GLY A 54 -8.80 -7.78 -5.40
C GLY A 54 -8.03 -6.58 -5.95
N ASN A 55 -8.74 -5.59 -6.51
CA ASN A 55 -8.08 -4.38 -7.00
C ASN A 55 -8.22 -3.29 -5.95
N ASP A 56 -7.22 -3.16 -5.10
CA ASP A 56 -7.27 -2.35 -3.90
C ASP A 56 -6.74 -0.94 -4.14
N SER A 57 -7.17 -0.04 -3.26
CA SER A 57 -6.75 1.35 -3.25
C SER A 57 -6.20 1.73 -1.89
N ILE A 58 -4.87 1.76 -1.79
CA ILE A 58 -4.13 1.94 -0.55
C ILE A 58 -3.48 3.32 -0.52
N TYR A 59 -3.80 4.11 0.51
CA TYR A 59 -3.25 5.45 0.71
C TYR A 59 -2.66 5.59 2.12
N SER A 60 -1.35 5.75 2.23
CA SER A 60 -0.72 6.13 3.49
C SER A 60 -0.18 7.54 3.42
N TYR A 61 -0.60 8.37 4.36
CA TYR A 61 -0.04 9.70 4.65
C TYR A 61 0.74 9.68 5.97
N SER A 62 1.29 8.50 6.31
CA SER A 62 1.94 8.24 7.58
C SER A 62 3.43 8.56 7.55
N GLY A 63 4.01 8.80 8.72
CA GLY A 63 5.46 8.99 8.84
C GLY A 63 6.23 7.74 8.38
N LEU A 64 5.83 6.57 8.87
CA LEU A 64 6.39 5.27 8.54
C LEU A 64 5.26 4.36 8.03
N SER A 65 5.44 3.70 6.89
CA SER A 65 4.39 2.83 6.32
C SER A 65 4.94 1.50 5.83
N GLU A 66 4.19 0.43 6.05
CA GLU A 66 4.37 -0.86 5.37
C GLU A 66 3.08 -1.19 4.60
N LEU A 67 3.14 -1.21 3.27
CA LEU A 67 1.98 -1.32 2.39
C LEU A 67 2.11 -2.55 1.50
N PHE A 68 1.03 -3.33 1.39
CA PHE A 68 0.93 -4.53 0.58
C PHE A 68 -0.32 -4.41 -0.29
N GLY A 69 -0.18 -4.46 -1.62
CA GLY A 69 -1.30 -4.55 -2.55
C GLY A 69 -1.95 -5.93 -2.43
N GLY A 70 -1.20 -6.96 -2.82
CA GLY A 70 -1.62 -8.35 -2.72
C GLY A 70 -1.83 -8.96 -4.10
N TRP A 71 -2.95 -9.62 -4.33
CA TRP A 71 -3.30 -10.14 -5.67
C TRP A 71 -4.32 -9.23 -6.33
N GLY A 72 -3.96 -8.65 -7.48
CA GLY A 72 -4.88 -7.87 -8.30
C GLY A 72 -4.19 -6.63 -8.83
N ASN A 73 -4.93 -5.76 -9.53
CA ASN A 73 -4.33 -4.55 -10.08
C ASN A 73 -4.50 -3.42 -9.08
N ASP A 74 -3.50 -3.20 -8.24
CA ASP A 74 -3.62 -2.32 -7.09
C ASP A 74 -3.18 -0.89 -7.39
N TYR A 75 -3.75 0.04 -6.65
CA TYR A 75 -3.28 1.42 -6.57
C TYR A 75 -2.70 1.68 -5.18
N ILE A 76 -1.39 1.92 -5.11
CA ILE A 76 -0.71 2.18 -3.84
C ILE A 76 -0.07 3.56 -3.88
N GLN A 77 -0.43 4.40 -2.91
CA GLN A 77 0.20 5.70 -2.69
C GLN A 77 0.71 5.83 -1.26
N ALA A 78 1.99 6.15 -1.12
CA ALA A 78 2.63 6.44 0.16
C ALA A 78 3.27 7.83 0.15
N ASP A 79 2.84 8.67 1.09
CA ASP A 79 3.36 10.01 1.35
C ASP A 79 3.93 10.01 2.78
N GLY A 80 5.26 9.91 2.91
CA GLY A 80 5.86 9.66 4.23
C GLY A 80 7.37 9.89 4.33
N ILE A 81 7.91 9.69 5.53
CA ILE A 81 9.35 9.76 5.79
C ILE A 81 10.02 8.46 5.39
N GLU A 82 9.41 7.32 5.70
CA GLU A 82 9.93 6.01 5.32
C GLU A 82 8.79 5.10 4.91
N ASN A 83 8.82 4.58 3.69
CA ASN A 83 7.77 3.69 3.20
C ASN A 83 8.38 2.42 2.65
N LYS A 84 7.79 1.29 3.03
CA LYS A 84 8.04 -0.01 2.43
C LYS A 84 6.78 -0.45 1.71
N ILE A 85 6.90 -0.74 0.42
CA ILE A 85 5.76 -1.01 -0.45
C ILE A 85 6.04 -2.28 -1.24
N TYR A 86 5.04 -3.15 -1.29
CA TYR A 86 4.99 -4.33 -2.13
C TYR A 86 3.71 -4.25 -2.97
N GLY A 87 3.85 -4.26 -4.29
CA GLY A 87 2.73 -4.32 -5.23
C GLY A 87 2.03 -5.65 -5.10
N GLY A 88 2.75 -6.71 -5.43
CA GLY A 88 2.27 -8.07 -5.28
C GLY A 88 2.17 -8.75 -6.65
N GLY A 89 1.04 -9.39 -6.91
CA GLY A 89 0.80 -10.02 -8.21
C GLY A 89 -0.09 -9.14 -9.09
N ASN A 90 0.16 -9.17 -10.40
CA ASN A 90 -0.55 -8.45 -11.45
C ASN A 90 -0.07 -7.00 -11.67
N GLU A 91 -0.86 -6.17 -12.37
CA GLU A 91 -0.39 -4.87 -12.89
C GLU A 91 -0.68 -3.76 -11.88
N ASP A 92 0.35 -3.34 -11.14
CA ASP A 92 0.20 -2.36 -10.07
C ASP A 92 0.57 -0.94 -10.48
N THR A 93 -0.07 0.03 -9.85
CA THR A 93 0.33 1.44 -9.90
C THR A 93 0.81 1.89 -8.53
N ILE A 94 2.13 2.09 -8.40
CA ILE A 94 2.77 2.44 -7.14
C ILE A 94 3.34 3.86 -7.21
N ARG A 95 2.98 4.68 -6.23
CA ARG A 95 3.47 6.05 -6.07
C ARG A 95 4.00 6.26 -4.65
N ALA A 96 5.29 6.51 -4.54
CA ALA A 96 5.93 6.75 -3.25
C ALA A 96 6.63 8.10 -3.25
N TYR A 97 6.28 8.93 -2.28
CA TYR A 97 6.79 10.29 -2.13
C TYR A 97 7.37 10.51 -0.73
N GLY A 98 8.44 11.30 -0.66
CA GLY A 98 8.94 11.85 0.60
C GLY A 98 10.38 11.46 0.92
N GLY A 99 10.61 10.80 2.04
CA GLY A 99 11.96 10.53 2.54
C GLY A 99 12.64 9.34 1.87
N TYR A 100 12.74 8.24 2.60
CA TYR A 100 13.34 6.98 2.18
C TYR A 100 12.25 6.01 1.71
N ASN A 101 12.30 5.55 0.48
CA ASN A 101 11.30 4.61 -0.02
C ASN A 101 11.96 3.30 -0.45
N GLU A 102 11.37 2.18 -0.05
CA GLU A 102 11.71 0.85 -0.51
C GLU A 102 10.48 0.27 -1.21
N VAL A 103 10.57 0.08 -2.53
CA VAL A 103 9.44 -0.30 -3.37
C VAL A 103 9.77 -1.57 -4.14
N TYR A 104 8.90 -2.55 -4.04
CA TYR A 104 8.92 -3.80 -4.77
C TYR A 104 7.64 -3.90 -5.61
N GLY A 105 7.77 -4.00 -6.93
CA GLY A 105 6.64 -4.32 -7.82
C GLY A 105 6.17 -5.77 -7.61
N GLU A 106 7.15 -6.68 -7.57
CA GLU A 106 6.98 -8.14 -7.44
C GLU A 106 6.62 -8.81 -8.77
N ASP A 107 5.46 -9.43 -8.97
CA ASP A 107 5.15 -10.14 -10.22
C ASP A 107 4.09 -9.41 -11.04
N GLY A 108 4.48 -8.79 -12.15
CA GLY A 108 3.52 -8.22 -13.10
C GLY A 108 4.09 -7.06 -13.87
N TYR A 109 3.26 -6.35 -14.64
CA TYR A 109 3.73 -5.18 -15.39
C TYR A 109 3.43 -3.92 -14.60
N ASP A 110 4.43 -3.43 -13.86
CA ASP A 110 4.17 -2.39 -12.87
C ASP A 110 4.47 -0.98 -13.39
N ASN A 111 3.74 -0.01 -12.85
CA ASN A 111 4.00 1.41 -13.03
C ASN A 111 4.41 2.03 -11.69
N ILE A 112 5.72 2.22 -11.53
CA ILE A 112 6.34 2.63 -10.28
C ILE A 112 6.92 4.03 -10.42
N VAL A 113 6.39 4.98 -9.65
CA VAL A 113 6.91 6.34 -9.54
C VAL A 113 7.33 6.62 -8.11
N VAL A 114 8.62 6.89 -7.91
CA VAL A 114 9.20 7.05 -6.58
C VAL A 114 10.04 8.30 -6.51
N TRP A 115 9.60 9.29 -5.73
CA TRP A 115 10.36 10.53 -5.52
C TRP A 115 10.73 10.69 -4.05
N GLY A 116 11.98 11.04 -3.77
CA GLY A 116 12.37 11.30 -2.39
C GLY A 116 13.83 11.62 -2.15
N ALA A 117 14.27 11.49 -0.90
CA ALA A 117 15.65 11.74 -0.51
C ALA A 117 16.56 10.59 -0.94
N ALA A 118 16.12 9.34 -0.72
CA ALA A 118 16.77 8.17 -1.28
C ALA A 118 15.77 7.02 -1.48
N ASN A 119 15.92 6.27 -2.56
CA ASN A 119 14.99 5.20 -2.88
C ASN A 119 15.71 3.90 -3.23
N ARG A 120 15.10 2.78 -2.87
CA ARG A 120 15.41 1.46 -3.38
C ARG A 120 14.19 0.98 -4.15
N VAL A 121 14.36 0.65 -5.43
CA VAL A 121 13.24 0.24 -6.28
C VAL A 121 13.61 -1.02 -7.04
N ASP A 122 12.81 -2.06 -6.86
CA ASP A 122 12.90 -3.33 -7.59
C ASP A 122 11.55 -3.59 -8.26
N GLY A 123 11.52 -3.60 -9.59
CA GLY A 123 10.31 -3.92 -10.34
C GLY A 123 9.91 -5.38 -10.20
N GLY A 124 10.88 -6.28 -9.95
CA GLY A 124 10.64 -7.71 -9.89
C GLY A 124 10.58 -8.36 -11.29
N GLY A 125 9.54 -9.15 -11.53
CA GLY A 125 9.32 -9.89 -12.77
C GLY A 125 8.80 -9.01 -13.90
N HIS A 126 8.74 -9.58 -15.12
CA HIS A 126 8.18 -8.91 -16.31
C HIS A 126 8.85 -7.57 -16.66
N ASN A 127 8.12 -6.66 -17.34
CA ASN A 127 8.69 -5.41 -17.87
C ASN A 127 7.99 -4.22 -17.23
N ASP A 128 8.69 -3.56 -16.32
CA ASP A 128 8.11 -2.45 -15.55
C ASP A 128 8.43 -1.08 -16.14
N TYR A 129 7.56 -0.13 -15.86
CA TYR A 129 7.86 1.29 -15.97
C TYR A 129 8.30 1.81 -14.60
N ILE A 130 9.54 2.28 -14.50
CA ILE A 130 10.10 2.82 -13.25
C ILE A 130 10.62 4.24 -13.46
N GLU A 131 10.06 5.18 -12.71
CA GLU A 131 10.54 6.55 -12.60
C GLU A 131 10.97 6.83 -11.15
N ALA A 132 12.28 6.77 -10.88
CA ALA A 132 12.83 7.04 -9.56
C ALA A 132 13.65 8.34 -9.56
N VAL A 133 13.31 9.28 -8.68
CA VAL A 133 13.98 10.58 -8.53
C VAL A 133 14.42 10.79 -7.08
N ALA A 134 15.73 10.83 -6.84
CA ALA A 134 16.30 11.17 -5.55
C ALA A 134 17.76 11.63 -5.62
N ALA A 135 18.29 12.08 -4.48
CA ALA A 135 19.72 12.30 -4.31
C ALA A 135 20.53 10.99 -4.31
N GLY A 136 19.91 9.87 -3.94
CA GLY A 136 20.48 8.52 -4.08
C GLY A 136 19.40 7.48 -4.39
N ASN A 137 19.44 6.90 -5.58
CA ASN A 137 18.64 5.72 -5.94
C ASN A 137 19.58 4.50 -6.03
N TRP A 138 19.12 3.34 -5.58
CA TRP A 138 19.89 2.09 -5.59
C TRP A 138 19.05 0.92 -6.09
#